data_AF-A0A357D7A6-F1
#
_entry.id   AF-A0A357D7A6-F1
#
_cell.length_a   1.000
_cell.length_b   1.000
_cell.length_c   1.000
_cell.angle_alpha   90.00
_cell.angle_beta   90.00
_cell.angle_gamma   90.00
#
_symmetry.space_group_name_H-M   'P 1'
#
loop_
_entity.id
_entity.type
_entity.pdbx_description
1 polymer ?
#
loop_
_entity_poly.entity_id
_entity_poly.type
_entity_poly.pdbx_seq_one_letter_code
_entity_poly.pdbx_strand_id
1 'polypeptide(L)' 'MMLLIAVVQDQDVNRLLTALLEKGYRATKLASTGGFLRQGNTTLL' A
#
# COMPACT_ATOMS: atom_id res chain seq x y z
N MET A 1 -11.46 -16.72 -1.31
CA MET A 1 -10.96 -15.39 -1.70
C MET A 1 -10.59 -14.65 -0.43
N MET A 2 -9.49 -13.90 -0.42
CA MET A 2 -9.02 -13.16 0.76
C MET A 2 -8.75 -11.71 0.36
N LEU A 3 -9.03 -10.78 1.27
CA LEU A 3 -8.67 -9.36 1.15
C LEU A 3 -7.48 -9.09 2.06
N LEU A 4 -6.42 -8.50 1.52
CA LEU A 4 -5.24 -8.10 2.28
C LEU A 4 -5.25 -6.59 2.44
N ILE A 5 -5.01 -6.09 3.65
CA ILE A 5 -4.88 -4.66 3.91
C ILE A 5 -3.44 -4.41 4.37
N ALA A 6 -2.67 -3.68 3.58
CA ALA A 6 -1.27 -3.38 3.89
C ALA A 6 -1.06 -1.87 4.03
N VAL A 7 -0.59 -1.44 5.20
CA VAL A 7 -0.17 -0.04 5.43
C VAL A 7 1.34 0.05 5.21
N VAL A 8 1.74 0.91 4.28
CA VAL A 8 3.11 0.99 3.75
C VAL A 8 3.55 2.45 3.73
N GLN A 9 4.86 2.69 3.89
CA GLN A 9 5.40 4.04 3.78
C GLN A 9 5.35 4.54 2.34
N ASP A 10 5.05 5.83 2.14
CA ASP A 10 4.85 6.41 0.80
C ASP A 10 6.06 6.22 -0.13
N GLN A 11 7.26 6.28 0.41
CA GLN A 11 8.51 6.08 -0.33
C GLN A 11 8.65 4.67 -0.95
N ASP A 12 8.00 3.66 -0.35
CA ASP A 12 8.12 2.25 -0.75
C ASP A 12 6.96 1.76 -1.63
N VAL A 13 5.88 2.53 -1.72
CA VAL A 13 4.63 2.13 -2.38
C VAL A 13 4.84 1.76 -3.84
N ASN A 14 5.57 2.59 -4.59
CA ASN A 14 5.74 2.36 -6.02
C ASN A 14 6.53 1.06 -6.27
N ARG A 15 7.57 0.81 -5.47
CA ARG A 15 8.36 -0.43 -5.54
C ARG A 15 7.49 -1.65 -5.22
N LEU A 16 6.65 -1.57 -4.19
CA LEU A 16 5.76 -2.66 -3.81
C LEU A 16 4.69 -2.92 -4.88
N LEU A 17 4.06 -1.87 -5.42
CA LEU A 17 3.07 -2.00 -6.48
C LEU A 17 3.64 -2.66 -7.73
N THR A 18 4.83 -2.27 -8.18
CA THR A 18 5.51 -2.93 -9.31
C THR A 18 5.71 -4.42 -9.04
N ALA A 19 6.23 -4.78 -7.86
CA ALA A 19 6.46 -6.18 -7.50
C ALA A 19 5.16 -7.00 -7.38
N LEU A 20 4.06 -6.39 -6.95
CA LEU A 20 2.74 -7.03 -6.90
C LEU A 20 2.19 -7.26 -8.30
N LEU A 21 2.28 -6.25 -9.18
CA LEU A 21 1.82 -6.34 -10.57
C LEU A 21 2.61 -7.39 -11.37
N GLU A 22 3.94 -7.45 -11.20
CA GLU A 22 4.80 -8.48 -11.83
C GLU A 22 4.41 -9.90 -11.43
N LYS A 23 3.88 -10.08 -10.21
CA LYS A 23 3.38 -11.37 -9.71
C LYS A 23 1.91 -11.63 -10.03
N GLY A 24 1.25 -10.74 -10.79
CA GLY A 24 -0.14 -10.87 -11.18
C GLY A 24 -1.16 -10.52 -10.08
N TYR A 25 -0.71 -9.91 -8.97
CA TYR A 25 -1.61 -9.39 -7.95
C TYR A 25 -2.18 -8.05 -8.38
N ARG A 26 -3.46 -7.84 -8.07
CA ARG A 26 -4.13 -6.54 -8.21
C ARG A 26 -4.16 -5.87 -6.85
N ALA A 27 -3.87 -4.58 -6.82
CA ALA A 27 -3.95 -3.78 -5.61
C ALA A 27 -4.58 -2.41 -5.92
N THR A 28 -5.34 -1.89 -4.97
CA THR A 28 -5.89 -0.53 -4.99
C THR A 28 -5.12 0.34 -4.01
N LYS A 29 -4.63 1.49 -4.47
CA LYS A 29 -3.91 2.46 -3.65
C LYS A 29 -4.86 3.48 -3.02
N LEU A 30 -4.76 3.69 -1.71
CA LEU A 30 -5.44 4.75 -0.97
C LEU A 30 -4.40 5.61 -0.23
N ALA A 31 -4.50 6.93 -0.38
CA ALA A 31 -3.74 7.85 0.46
C ALA A 31 -4.32 7.84 1.89
N SER A 32 -3.46 7.67 2.88
CA SER A 32 -3.84 7.57 4.29
C SER A 32 -2.86 8.34 5.20
N THR A 33 -3.21 8.48 6.48
CA THR A 33 -2.37 9.17 7.47
C THR A 33 -2.26 8.31 8.71
N GLY A 34 -1.03 8.12 9.21
CA GLY A 34 -0.78 7.35 10.43
C GLY A 34 -1.26 8.08 11.69
N GLY A 35 -2.04 7.40 12.54
CA GLY A 35 -2.62 8.02 13.74
C GLY A 35 -1.59 8.43 14.81
N PHE A 36 -0.44 7.74 14.89
CA PHE A 36 0.60 8.01 15.88
C PHE A 36 1.50 9.19 15.46
N LEU A 37 2.17 9.06 14.33
CA LEU A 37 3.10 10.09 13.83
C LEU A 37 2.40 11.26 13.13
N ARG A 38 1.10 11.13 12.80
CA ARG A 38 0.33 12.10 12.00
C ARG A 38 0.98 12.43 10.66
N GLN A 39 1.69 11.45 10.09
CA GLN A 39 2.39 11.55 8.82
C GLN A 39 1.67 10.75 7.73
N GLY A 40 1.81 11.20 6.48
CA GLY A 40 1.27 10.55 5.30
C GLY A 40 1.85 9.15 5.11
N ASN A 41 0.99 8.21 4.76
CA ASN A 41 1.33 6.87 4.33
C ASN A 41 0.30 6.39 3.29
N THR A 42 0.44 5.15 2.86
CA THR A 42 -0.44 4.57 1.85
C THR A 42 -0.99 3.24 2.33
N THR A 43 -2.28 3.03 2.12
CA THR A 43 -2.94 1.74 2.31
C THR A 43 -3.15 1.07 0.95
N LEU A 44 -2.76 -0.20 0.85
CA LEU A 44 -3.05 -1.06 -0.30
C LEU A 44 -4.14 -2.08 0.07
N LEU A 45 -5.12 -2.24 -0.81
CA LEU A 45 -6.20 -3.25 -0.75
C LEU A 45 -6.09 -4.24 -1.91
#